data_AF-A0A945L1R5-F1
#
_entry.id   AF-A0A945L1R5-F1
#
_cell.length_a   1.000
_cell.length_b   1.000
_cell.length_c   1.000
_cell.angle_alpha   90.00
_cell.angle_beta   90.00
_cell.angle_gamma   90.00
#
_symmetry.space_group_name_H-M   'P 1'
#
loop_
_entity.id
_entity.type
_entity.pdbx_description
1 polymer ?
#
loop_
_entity_poly.entity_id
_entity_poly.type
_entity_poly.pdbx_seq_one_letter_code
_entity_poly.pdbx_strand_id
1 'polypeptide(L)'
;MTKTLISIALLIGLLPFFGCQQKEEKLTEAQLDEIAEKYGQFAPDDAWEGDTGFAYYGSENEFSRRQFTEVSAERLYKRRGQRQMLKIIDGDVDEAIALAEYRLGEDSEDPEYYFILAVAYSQKNDIEKAMDSMRGAIERGMDFGRFLAGPRDLLEALTRSSDFREYAAEVGQRLLHGPMLGSVSSTSARFWVRTSGENQVTIRCYDGANRLIAEQSSRSSAASDYTAVVAVSGLKPDSEYRYETLIDGELVKSETALRVRTYPREGQASAFRMGLGGCAGYTPIYERMWSTVASHDLDAMLMLGDNVYLDLPEMPGAFHDYTYYRRQSNPDFRK
;
A
#
# COMPACT_ATOMS: atom_id res chain seq x y z
N MET A 1 -64.20 15.12 17.53
CA MET A 1 -63.47 15.00 18.80
C MET A 1 -62.10 14.42 18.51
N THR A 2 -61.13 15.02 19.16
CA THR A 2 -59.68 15.00 18.97
C THR A 2 -59.08 13.61 19.22
N LYS A 3 -58.20 13.14 18.34
CA LYS A 3 -57.27 12.03 18.63
C LYS A 3 -55.94 12.62 19.09
N THR A 4 -55.56 12.23 20.30
CA THR A 4 -54.47 12.73 21.13
C THR A 4 -53.10 12.35 20.57
N LEU A 5 -52.18 13.32 20.51
CA LEU A 5 -50.75 13.13 20.30
C LEU A 5 -50.13 12.32 21.45
N ILE A 6 -49.30 11.33 21.13
CA ILE A 6 -48.34 10.76 22.07
C ILE A 6 -46.96 11.31 21.69
N SER A 7 -46.47 12.26 22.50
CA SER A 7 -45.07 12.71 22.48
C SER A 7 -44.23 11.65 23.20
N ILE A 8 -43.25 11.08 22.50
CA ILE A 8 -42.16 10.34 23.14
C ILE A 8 -41.04 11.35 23.36
N ALA A 9 -40.95 11.85 24.59
CA ALA A 9 -39.83 12.67 25.04
C ALA A 9 -38.58 11.80 25.09
N LEU A 10 -37.57 12.16 24.29
CA LEU A 10 -36.24 11.59 24.35
C LEU A 10 -35.62 11.93 25.72
N LEU A 11 -35.30 10.91 26.50
CA LEU A 11 -34.55 11.03 27.75
C LEU A 11 -33.13 11.49 27.39
N ILE A 12 -32.86 12.79 27.50
CA ILE A 12 -31.49 13.34 27.50
C ILE A 12 -30.90 12.95 28.86
N GLY A 13 -30.24 11.80 28.90
CA GLY A 13 -29.36 11.44 30.01
C GLY A 13 -28.16 12.38 29.99
N LEU A 14 -28.01 13.20 31.02
CA LEU A 14 -26.74 13.83 31.37
C LEU A 14 -25.70 12.72 31.55
N LEU A 15 -24.84 12.51 30.57
CA LEU A 15 -23.55 11.88 30.78
C LEU A 15 -22.65 12.94 31.45
N PRO A 16 -22.22 12.76 32.71
CA PRO A 16 -21.18 13.60 33.25
C PRO A 16 -19.92 13.36 32.40
N PHE A 17 -19.41 14.42 31.80
CA PHE A 17 -18.05 14.46 31.26
C PHE A 17 -17.08 14.24 32.44
N PHE A 18 -16.82 12.98 32.77
CA PHE A 18 -15.59 12.63 33.45
C PHE A 18 -14.49 12.77 32.40
N GLY A 19 -13.88 13.95 32.36
CA GLY A 19 -12.56 14.08 31.74
C GLY A 19 -11.68 12.99 32.32
N CYS A 20 -11.09 12.18 31.45
CA CYS A 20 -10.11 11.17 31.84
C CYS A 20 -8.87 11.90 32.39
N GLN A 21 -8.93 12.34 33.64
CA GLN A 21 -7.74 12.58 34.46
C GLN A 21 -7.36 11.24 35.08
N GLN A 22 -7.02 10.25 34.26
CA GLN A 22 -6.07 9.26 34.74
C GLN A 22 -4.77 10.04 34.93
N LYS A 23 -4.35 10.22 36.19
CA LYS A 23 -2.95 10.54 36.45
C LYS A 23 -2.16 9.42 35.78
N GLU A 24 -1.39 9.76 34.74
CA GLU A 24 -0.32 8.88 34.28
C GLU A 24 0.60 8.67 35.49
N GLU A 25 0.48 7.52 36.15
CA GLU A 25 1.48 7.09 37.10
C GLU A 25 2.75 6.82 36.29
N LYS A 26 3.71 7.74 36.39
CA LYS A 26 5.04 7.53 35.84
C LYS A 26 5.61 6.26 36.49
N LEU A 27 6.01 5.32 35.66
CA LEU A 27 6.74 4.12 36.07
C LEU A 27 8.01 4.57 36.82
N THR A 28 8.36 3.84 37.87
CA THR A 28 9.62 4.03 38.59
C THR A 28 10.79 3.55 37.74
N GLU A 29 12.00 4.09 37.98
CA GLU A 29 13.24 3.62 37.33
C GLU A 29 13.42 2.10 37.45
N ALA A 30 13.08 1.49 38.59
CA ALA A 30 13.18 0.05 38.77
C ALA A 30 12.20 -0.76 37.90
N GLN A 31 10.97 -0.27 37.70
CA GLN A 31 9.98 -0.91 36.83
C GLN A 31 10.37 -0.75 35.36
N LEU A 32 10.94 0.41 35.04
CA LEU A 32 11.56 0.69 33.77
C LEU A 32 12.71 -0.31 33.53
N ASP A 33 13.70 -0.42 34.41
CA ASP A 33 14.80 -1.39 34.27
C ASP A 33 14.32 -2.84 34.11
N GLU A 34 13.31 -3.29 34.87
CA GLU A 34 12.73 -4.63 34.74
C GLU A 34 12.10 -4.86 33.35
N ILE A 35 11.38 -3.85 32.82
CA ILE A 35 10.82 -3.92 31.47
C ILE A 35 11.92 -3.95 30.42
N ALA A 36 12.99 -3.16 30.59
CA ALA A 36 14.13 -3.11 29.67
C ALA A 36 14.95 -4.41 29.67
N GLU A 37 15.09 -5.09 30.82
CA GLU A 37 15.70 -6.42 30.90
C GLU A 37 14.83 -7.47 30.22
N LYS A 38 13.50 -7.36 30.37
CA LYS A 38 12.54 -8.33 29.82
C LYS A 38 12.33 -8.15 28.31
N TYR A 39 12.34 -6.92 27.82
CA TYR A 39 12.12 -6.53 26.44
C TYR A 39 13.24 -5.60 26.01
N GLY A 40 14.00 -6.00 24.98
CA GLY A 40 15.09 -5.16 24.49
C GLY A 40 14.57 -3.82 23.97
N GLN A 41 15.36 -2.76 24.10
CA GLN A 41 15.02 -1.45 23.54
C GLN A 41 15.79 -1.22 22.26
N PHE A 42 15.14 -1.45 21.12
CA PHE A 42 15.72 -1.25 19.80
C PHE A 42 15.16 0.03 19.21
N ALA A 43 15.96 1.10 19.27
CA ALA A 43 15.57 2.44 18.88
C ALA A 43 16.75 3.19 18.28
N PRO A 44 16.53 4.13 17.35
CA PRO A 44 17.58 4.98 16.81
C PRO A 44 18.13 5.95 17.87
N ASP A 45 19.30 6.54 17.62
CA ASP A 45 20.01 7.42 18.57
C ASP A 45 19.18 8.64 19.00
N ASP A 46 18.29 9.13 18.14
CA ASP A 46 17.41 10.28 18.41
C ASP A 46 16.13 9.89 19.15
N ALA A 47 15.90 8.61 19.44
CA ALA A 47 14.78 8.16 20.25
C ALA A 47 14.98 8.30 21.75
N TRP A 48 16.15 8.77 22.18
CA TRP A 48 16.53 8.88 23.58
C TRP A 48 16.50 10.35 23.99
N GLU A 49 15.59 10.71 24.91
CA GLU A 49 15.50 12.07 25.44
C GLU A 49 15.97 12.11 26.90
N GLY A 50 17.17 12.66 27.12
CA GLY A 50 17.78 12.75 28.44
C GLY A 50 18.15 11.37 29.01
N ASP A 51 18.23 11.28 30.35
CA ASP A 51 18.64 10.07 31.06
C ASP A 51 17.43 9.23 31.52
N THR A 52 16.39 9.09 30.68
CA THR A 52 15.17 8.35 31.03
C THR A 52 15.36 6.84 31.12
N GLY A 53 16.48 6.31 30.62
CA GLY A 53 16.72 4.87 30.44
C GLY A 53 15.79 4.22 29.41
N PHE A 54 14.93 5.02 28.75
CA PHE A 54 13.86 4.55 27.89
C PHE A 54 13.75 5.37 26.62
N ALA A 55 13.81 4.69 25.47
CA ALA A 55 13.51 5.31 24.19
C ALA A 55 12.03 5.70 24.13
N TYR A 56 11.72 6.94 23.70
CA TYR A 56 10.33 7.41 23.57
C TYR A 56 9.64 6.85 22.31
N TYR A 57 10.41 6.30 21.37
CA TYR A 57 9.92 5.51 20.26
C TYR A 57 10.92 4.42 19.87
N GLY A 58 10.46 3.32 19.29
CA GLY A 58 11.32 2.16 19.00
C GLY A 58 10.51 0.87 19.04
N SER A 59 11.20 -0.24 19.27
CA SER A 59 10.57 -1.56 19.36
C SER A 59 11.16 -2.37 20.51
N GLU A 60 10.31 -3.17 21.16
CA GLU A 60 10.71 -4.25 22.07
C GLU A 60 11.64 -5.28 21.40
N ASN A 61 11.61 -5.30 20.07
CA ASN A 61 12.21 -6.31 19.23
C ASN A 61 12.90 -5.69 18.02
N GLU A 62 14.20 -5.94 17.84
CA GLU A 62 14.97 -5.59 16.66
C GLU A 62 14.24 -5.96 15.35
N PHE A 63 14.32 -5.04 14.40
CA PHE A 63 13.89 -5.22 13.03
C PHE A 63 15.05 -5.80 12.20
N SER A 64 15.35 -7.08 12.43
CA SER A 64 16.47 -7.78 11.79
C SER A 64 16.03 -9.07 11.10
N ARG A 65 17.00 -9.77 10.51
CA ARG A 65 16.78 -11.03 9.77
C ARG A 65 16.06 -12.11 10.57
N ARG A 66 16.06 -12.02 11.91
CA ARG A 66 15.31 -12.91 12.80
C ARG A 66 13.80 -12.96 12.50
N GLN A 67 13.25 -11.92 11.88
CA GLN A 67 11.82 -11.86 11.53
C GLN A 67 11.43 -12.72 10.32
N PHE A 68 12.42 -13.23 9.57
CA PHE A 68 12.23 -13.95 8.31
C PHE A 68 12.71 -15.40 8.41
N THR A 69 12.55 -16.00 9.60
CA THR A 69 12.81 -17.42 9.84
C THR A 69 11.73 -18.31 9.25
N GLU A 70 12.02 -19.61 9.15
CA GLU A 70 11.02 -20.63 8.79
C GLU A 70 9.79 -20.58 9.71
N VAL A 71 10.00 -20.54 11.03
CA VAL A 71 8.93 -20.41 12.03
C VAL A 71 8.04 -19.19 11.77
N SER A 72 8.65 -18.05 11.39
CA SER A 72 7.89 -16.85 11.05
C SER A 72 7.09 -17.01 9.75
N ALA A 73 7.66 -17.68 8.75
CA ALA A 73 7.00 -17.96 7.46
C ALA A 73 5.87 -18.99 7.56
N GLU A 74 5.98 -19.95 8.48
CA GLU A 74 4.89 -20.88 8.81
C GLU A 74 3.72 -20.15 9.45
N ARG A 75 4.01 -19.23 10.38
CA ARG A 75 2.99 -18.48 11.12
C ARG A 75 2.36 -17.34 10.32
N LEU A 76 3.16 -16.61 9.53
CA LEU A 76 2.77 -15.35 8.91
C LEU A 76 2.99 -15.41 7.39
N TYR A 77 1.89 -15.40 6.64
CA TYR A 77 1.92 -15.42 5.17
C TYR A 77 2.91 -14.38 4.59
N LYS A 78 2.84 -13.13 5.08
CA LYS A 78 3.69 -12.02 4.61
C LYS A 78 5.20 -12.32 4.66
N ARG A 79 5.64 -13.22 5.56
CA ARG A 79 7.05 -13.59 5.75
C ARG A 79 7.53 -14.67 4.77
N ARG A 80 6.64 -15.41 4.11
CA ARG A 80 7.00 -16.51 3.19
C ARG A 80 7.85 -16.01 2.01
N GLY A 81 7.26 -15.13 1.19
CA GLY A 81 7.97 -14.54 0.05
C GLY A 81 9.13 -13.63 0.46
N GLN A 82 9.05 -12.97 1.62
CA GLN A 82 10.16 -12.16 2.15
C GLN A 82 11.40 -13.02 2.46
N ARG A 83 11.21 -14.19 3.08
CA ARG A 83 12.29 -15.14 3.34
C ARG A 83 12.93 -15.65 2.05
N GLN A 84 12.11 -15.97 1.04
CA GLN A 84 12.60 -16.40 -0.27
C GLN A 84 13.36 -15.27 -0.99
N MET A 85 12.86 -14.03 -0.92
CA MET A 85 13.51 -12.87 -1.50
C MET A 85 14.89 -12.60 -0.90
N LEU A 86 15.03 -12.75 0.43
CA LEU A 86 16.34 -12.63 1.09
C LEU A 86 17.34 -13.66 0.55
N LYS A 87 16.89 -14.89 0.28
CA LYS A 87 17.75 -15.92 -0.32
C LYS A 87 18.21 -15.56 -1.73
N ILE A 88 17.34 -14.97 -2.54
CA ILE A 88 17.72 -14.44 -3.85
C ILE A 88 18.77 -13.33 -3.70
N ILE A 89 18.54 -12.38 -2.79
CA ILE A 89 19.44 -11.24 -2.54
C ILE A 89 20.82 -11.70 -2.02
N ASP A 90 20.86 -12.77 -1.23
CA ASP A 90 22.10 -13.36 -0.71
C ASP A 90 22.88 -14.16 -1.77
N GLY A 91 22.29 -14.40 -2.94
CA GLY A 91 22.86 -15.25 -4.00
C GLY A 91 22.54 -16.73 -3.86
N ASP A 92 21.81 -17.14 -2.82
CA ASP A 92 21.31 -18.51 -2.58
C ASP A 92 20.06 -18.80 -3.43
N VAL A 93 20.13 -18.55 -4.75
CA VAL A 93 18.97 -18.58 -5.65
C VAL A 93 18.34 -19.97 -5.73
N ASP A 94 19.14 -21.04 -5.69
CA ASP A 94 18.62 -22.42 -5.71
C ASP A 94 17.84 -22.77 -4.44
N GLU A 95 18.24 -22.24 -3.28
CA GLU A 95 17.46 -22.41 -2.05
C GLU A 95 16.15 -21.61 -2.13
N ALA A 96 16.16 -20.40 -2.69
CA ALA A 96 14.94 -19.63 -2.91
C ALA A 96 13.93 -20.38 -3.80
N ILE A 97 14.40 -21.01 -4.88
CA ILE A 97 13.58 -21.85 -5.76
C ILE A 97 12.99 -23.02 -4.99
N ALA A 98 13.82 -23.80 -4.27
CA ALA A 98 13.35 -24.94 -3.49
C ALA A 98 12.29 -24.53 -2.46
N LEU A 99 12.46 -23.37 -1.81
CA LEU A 99 11.49 -22.83 -0.86
C LEU A 99 10.19 -22.38 -1.53
N ALA A 100 10.22 -21.85 -2.76
CA ALA A 100 9.04 -21.49 -3.51
C ALA A 100 8.29 -22.73 -4.01
N GLU A 101 9.00 -23.71 -4.56
CA GLU A 101 8.44 -24.99 -5.02
C GLU A 101 7.83 -25.79 -3.88
N TYR A 102 8.47 -25.80 -2.70
CA TYR A 102 7.89 -26.41 -1.50
C TYR A 102 6.51 -25.80 -1.16
N ARG A 103 6.38 -24.47 -1.23
CA ARG A 103 5.11 -23.79 -0.95
C ARG A 103 4.07 -23.99 -2.05
N LEU A 104 4.48 -24.09 -3.31
CA LEU A 104 3.59 -24.51 -4.40
C LEU A 104 3.08 -25.94 -4.22
N GLY A 105 3.86 -26.81 -3.56
CA GLY A 105 3.41 -28.14 -3.16
C GLY A 105 2.32 -28.12 -2.09
N GLU A 106 2.22 -27.05 -1.29
CA GLU A 106 1.15 -26.84 -0.32
C GLU A 106 -0.07 -26.14 -0.93
N ASP A 107 0.18 -25.14 -1.78
CA ASP A 107 -0.85 -24.35 -2.46
C ASP A 107 -0.37 -23.95 -3.87
N SER A 108 -0.81 -24.70 -4.88
CA SER A 108 -0.46 -24.47 -6.28
C SER A 108 -1.17 -23.27 -6.90
N GLU A 109 -2.15 -22.69 -6.22
CA GLU A 109 -2.95 -21.58 -6.74
C GLU A 109 -2.43 -20.22 -6.26
N ASP A 110 -1.44 -20.20 -5.36
CA ASP A 110 -0.85 -18.96 -4.85
C ASP A 110 0.09 -18.31 -5.87
N PRO A 111 -0.28 -17.16 -6.47
CA PRO A 111 0.52 -16.52 -7.51
C PRO A 111 1.84 -15.93 -7.00
N GLU A 112 1.99 -15.70 -5.69
CA GLU A 112 3.21 -15.09 -5.15
C GLU A 112 4.43 -16.02 -5.29
N TYR A 113 4.26 -17.33 -5.21
CA TYR A 113 5.40 -18.24 -5.38
C TYR A 113 5.86 -18.32 -6.84
N TYR A 114 4.94 -18.20 -7.80
CA TYR A 114 5.28 -18.05 -9.22
C TYR A 114 6.03 -16.74 -9.49
N PHE A 115 5.64 -15.64 -8.84
CA PHE A 115 6.39 -14.40 -8.91
C PHE A 115 7.81 -14.55 -8.36
N ILE A 116 7.99 -15.20 -7.21
CA ILE A 116 9.31 -15.47 -6.63
C ILE A 116 10.16 -16.33 -7.58
N LEU A 117 9.57 -17.37 -8.19
CA LEU A 117 10.26 -18.19 -9.18
C LEU A 117 10.68 -17.38 -10.42
N ALA A 118 9.84 -16.48 -10.91
CA ALA A 118 10.18 -15.60 -12.03
C ALA A 118 11.39 -14.70 -11.68
N VAL A 119 11.43 -14.14 -10.46
CA VAL A 119 12.58 -13.37 -9.98
C VAL A 119 13.83 -14.25 -9.87
N ALA A 120 13.71 -15.45 -9.29
CA ALA A 120 14.83 -16.37 -9.12
C ALA A 120 15.42 -16.84 -10.46
N TYR A 121 14.58 -17.24 -11.40
CA TYR A 121 15.02 -17.66 -12.74
C TYR A 121 15.58 -16.50 -13.56
N SER A 122 15.07 -15.28 -13.39
CA SER A 122 15.69 -14.06 -13.91
C SER A 122 17.14 -13.92 -13.41
N GLN A 123 17.39 -14.12 -12.10
CA GLN A 123 18.74 -14.07 -11.53
C GLN A 123 19.67 -15.18 -12.03
N LYS A 124 19.12 -16.33 -12.45
CA LYS A 124 19.88 -17.41 -13.12
C LYS A 124 20.06 -17.19 -14.62
N ASN A 125 19.47 -16.13 -15.19
CA ASN A 125 19.39 -15.88 -16.63
C ASN A 125 18.71 -17.04 -17.42
N ASP A 126 17.82 -17.78 -16.74
CA ASP A 126 16.98 -18.83 -17.32
C ASP A 126 15.66 -18.19 -17.78
N ILE A 127 15.72 -17.51 -18.93
CA ILE A 127 14.63 -16.67 -19.43
C ILE A 127 13.36 -17.49 -19.72
N GLU A 128 13.51 -18.71 -20.22
CA GLU A 128 12.38 -19.62 -20.50
C GLU A 128 11.57 -19.87 -19.22
N LYS A 129 12.23 -20.35 -18.16
CA LYS A 129 11.54 -20.60 -16.89
C LYS A 129 11.06 -19.34 -16.20
N ALA A 130 11.77 -18.22 -16.35
CA ALA A 130 11.33 -16.94 -15.81
C ALA A 130 10.03 -16.46 -16.47
N MET A 131 9.93 -16.60 -17.80
CA MET A 131 8.71 -16.30 -18.55
C MET A 131 7.57 -17.26 -18.20
N ASP A 132 7.83 -18.56 -18.07
CA ASP A 132 6.82 -19.55 -17.69
C ASP A 132 6.27 -19.28 -16.28
N SER A 133 7.16 -18.95 -15.33
CA SER A 133 6.77 -18.58 -13.98
C SER A 133 5.95 -17.29 -13.96
N MET A 134 6.34 -16.29 -14.75
CA MET A 134 5.57 -15.05 -14.90
C MET A 134 4.15 -15.33 -15.42
N ARG A 135 4.02 -16.12 -16.50
CA ARG A 135 2.72 -16.49 -17.06
C ARG A 135 1.88 -17.26 -16.04
N GLY A 136 2.49 -18.21 -15.33
CA GLY A 136 1.83 -18.96 -14.27
C GLY A 136 1.26 -18.08 -13.14
N ALA A 137 1.96 -17.01 -12.77
CA ALA A 137 1.45 -16.02 -11.81
C ALA A 137 0.26 -15.23 -12.37
N ILE A 138 0.34 -14.79 -13.63
CA ILE A 138 -0.72 -14.01 -14.30
C ILE A 138 -1.99 -14.84 -14.48
N GLU A 139 -1.87 -16.11 -14.87
CA GLU A 139 -2.99 -17.05 -14.99
C GLU A 139 -3.74 -17.23 -13.66
N ARG A 140 -3.05 -17.04 -12.53
CA ARG A 140 -3.59 -17.08 -11.16
C ARG A 140 -4.02 -15.71 -10.64
N GLY A 141 -4.15 -14.73 -11.52
CA GLY A 141 -4.72 -13.42 -11.20
C GLY A 141 -3.72 -12.36 -10.76
N MET A 142 -2.41 -12.59 -10.88
CA MET A 142 -1.42 -11.53 -10.65
C MET A 142 -1.48 -10.48 -11.77
N ASP A 143 -1.55 -9.21 -11.39
CA ASP A 143 -1.44 -8.07 -12.31
C ASP A 143 -0.07 -8.07 -13.00
N PHE A 144 -0.03 -8.02 -14.33
CA PHE A 144 1.23 -7.97 -15.09
C PHE A 144 2.12 -6.80 -14.66
N GLY A 145 1.51 -5.69 -14.27
CA GLY A 145 2.18 -4.53 -13.72
C GLY A 145 3.06 -4.83 -12.49
N ARG A 146 2.88 -5.96 -11.79
CA ARG A 146 3.80 -6.44 -10.76
C ARG A 146 5.22 -6.66 -11.29
N PHE A 147 5.36 -7.26 -12.47
CA PHE A 147 6.65 -7.52 -13.13
C PHE A 147 7.26 -6.25 -13.72
N LEU A 148 6.40 -5.31 -14.14
CA LEU A 148 6.81 -3.96 -14.52
C LEU A 148 7.05 -3.04 -13.33
N ALA A 149 6.74 -3.40 -12.09
CA ALA A 149 6.98 -2.60 -10.89
C ALA A 149 8.27 -3.03 -10.18
N GLY A 150 8.54 -4.34 -10.11
CA GLY A 150 9.80 -4.86 -9.59
C GLY A 150 9.65 -5.81 -8.40
N PRO A 151 10.78 -6.17 -7.76
CA PRO A 151 12.08 -5.45 -7.77
C PRO A 151 12.77 -5.41 -9.13
N ARG A 152 13.15 -4.22 -9.59
CA ARG A 152 13.66 -3.97 -10.95
C ARG A 152 14.97 -4.65 -11.23
N ASP A 153 15.93 -4.47 -10.33
CA ASP A 153 17.28 -5.01 -10.49
C ASP A 153 17.25 -6.54 -10.53
N LEU A 154 16.37 -7.16 -9.73
CA LEU A 154 16.27 -8.62 -9.71
C LEU A 154 15.54 -9.19 -10.95
N LEU A 155 14.66 -8.41 -11.57
CA LEU A 155 13.94 -8.77 -12.79
C LEU A 155 14.63 -8.29 -14.07
N GLU A 156 15.84 -7.74 -13.98
CA GLU A 156 16.50 -7.07 -15.10
C GLU A 156 16.74 -8.00 -16.30
N ALA A 157 17.21 -9.23 -16.06
CA ALA A 157 17.44 -10.20 -17.13
C ALA A 157 16.13 -10.58 -17.84
N LEU A 158 15.07 -10.86 -17.08
CA LEU A 158 13.74 -11.14 -17.62
C LEU A 158 13.21 -9.95 -18.43
N THR A 159 13.20 -8.75 -17.86
CA THR A 159 12.60 -7.55 -18.46
C THR A 159 13.35 -7.04 -19.70
N ARG A 160 14.64 -7.35 -19.84
CA ARG A 160 15.44 -7.04 -21.04
C ARG A 160 15.33 -8.08 -22.16
N SER A 161 14.80 -9.27 -21.88
CA SER A 161 14.60 -10.31 -22.90
C SER A 161 13.69 -9.83 -24.04
N SER A 162 13.80 -10.45 -25.22
CA SER A 162 12.88 -10.22 -26.34
C SER A 162 11.46 -10.57 -25.95
N ASP A 163 11.29 -11.75 -25.36
CA ASP A 163 10.00 -12.37 -25.09
C ASP A 163 9.18 -11.57 -24.08
N PHE A 164 9.84 -11.04 -23.04
CA PHE A 164 9.19 -10.14 -22.11
C PHE A 164 8.78 -8.82 -22.78
N ARG A 165 9.66 -8.23 -23.61
CA ARG A 165 9.37 -6.95 -24.27
C ARG A 165 8.24 -7.07 -25.29
N GLU A 166 8.17 -8.18 -26.01
CA GLU A 166 7.07 -8.49 -26.92
C GLU A 166 5.76 -8.62 -26.14
N TYR A 167 5.75 -9.39 -25.05
CA TYR A 167 4.59 -9.53 -24.17
C TYR A 167 4.17 -8.19 -23.55
N ALA A 168 5.13 -7.41 -23.05
CA ALA A 168 4.86 -6.10 -22.45
C ALA A 168 4.27 -5.10 -23.45
N ALA A 169 4.72 -5.14 -24.71
CA ALA A 169 4.17 -4.31 -25.79
C ALA A 169 2.74 -4.74 -26.16
N GLU A 170 2.44 -6.04 -26.15
CA GLU A 170 1.09 -6.57 -26.38
C GLU A 170 0.12 -6.13 -25.28
N VAL A 171 0.51 -6.26 -24.01
CA VAL A 171 -0.33 -5.85 -22.88
C VAL A 171 -0.49 -4.33 -22.81
N GLY A 172 0.58 -3.57 -23.10
CA GLY A 172 0.53 -2.11 -23.16
C GLY A 172 0.24 -1.41 -21.83
N GLN A 173 0.47 -2.08 -20.70
CA GLN A 173 0.18 -1.52 -19.37
C GLN A 173 1.18 -0.43 -19.00
N ARG A 174 0.69 0.82 -18.89
CA ARG A 174 1.50 1.98 -18.48
C ARG A 174 1.27 2.45 -17.05
N LEU A 175 0.05 2.31 -16.53
CA LEU A 175 -0.25 2.60 -15.12
C LEU A 175 0.01 1.34 -14.29
N LEU A 176 0.88 1.45 -13.29
CA LEU A 176 1.23 0.35 -12.40
C LEU A 176 0.57 0.45 -11.04
N HIS A 177 0.55 1.64 -10.43
CA HIS A 177 -0.09 1.88 -9.15
C HIS A 177 -0.84 3.22 -9.15
N GLY A 178 -1.89 3.29 -8.33
CA GLY A 178 -2.80 4.44 -8.31
C GLY A 178 -3.81 4.44 -9.47
N PRO A 179 -4.41 5.60 -9.80
CA PRO A 179 -4.25 6.88 -9.11
C PRO A 179 -4.79 6.83 -7.68
N MET A 180 -3.92 7.11 -6.70
CA MET A 180 -4.31 7.24 -5.31
C MET A 180 -4.67 8.70 -5.04
N LEU A 181 -5.95 8.94 -4.76
CA LEU A 181 -6.49 10.25 -4.39
C LEU A 181 -6.08 10.59 -2.96
N GLY A 182 -5.60 11.82 -2.74
CA GLY A 182 -5.28 12.32 -1.42
C GLY A 182 -5.15 13.84 -1.39
N SER A 183 -4.88 14.40 -0.20
CA SER A 183 -4.74 15.85 0.02
C SER A 183 -5.89 16.67 -0.61
N VAL A 184 -7.12 16.17 -0.49
CA VAL A 184 -8.31 16.87 -0.97
C VAL A 184 -8.54 18.09 -0.08
N SER A 185 -8.83 19.22 -0.71
CA SER A 185 -9.20 20.46 -0.03
C SER A 185 -10.53 20.96 -0.57
N SER A 186 -10.92 22.18 -0.20
CA SER A 186 -12.08 22.83 -0.80
C SER A 186 -11.88 23.25 -2.25
N THR A 187 -10.64 23.30 -2.77
CA THR A 187 -10.36 23.80 -4.13
C THR A 187 -9.31 23.01 -4.90
N SER A 188 -8.80 21.92 -4.32
CA SER A 188 -7.74 21.11 -4.90
C SER A 188 -7.81 19.64 -4.51
N ALA A 189 -7.10 18.80 -5.25
CA ALA A 189 -6.83 17.41 -4.92
C ALA A 189 -5.45 16.99 -5.48
N ARG A 190 -4.84 15.97 -4.88
CA ARG A 190 -3.61 15.35 -5.39
C ARG A 190 -3.85 13.90 -5.78
N PHE A 191 -3.20 13.49 -6.86
CA PHE A 191 -3.30 12.15 -7.41
C PHE A 191 -1.88 11.58 -7.51
N TRP A 192 -1.56 10.58 -6.71
CA TRP A 192 -0.30 9.85 -6.79
C TRP A 192 -0.45 8.67 -7.73
N VAL A 193 0.53 8.46 -8.62
CA VAL A 193 0.60 7.30 -9.52
C VAL A 193 2.01 6.75 -9.57
N ARG A 194 2.15 5.49 -10.01
CA ARG A 194 3.39 4.91 -10.55
C ARG A 194 3.17 4.42 -11.97
N THR A 195 4.10 4.71 -12.88
CA THR A 195 4.05 4.28 -14.28
C THR A 195 5.16 3.30 -14.63
N SER A 196 5.06 2.64 -15.79
CA SER A 196 6.05 1.66 -16.27
C SER A 196 7.33 2.29 -16.83
N GLY A 197 7.32 3.59 -17.12
CA GLY A 197 8.49 4.36 -17.51
C GLY A 197 8.36 5.83 -17.14
N GLU A 198 9.21 6.68 -17.73
CA GLU A 198 9.11 8.12 -17.56
C GLU A 198 8.03 8.69 -18.48
N ASN A 199 6.87 8.97 -17.92
CA ASN A 199 5.69 9.36 -18.69
C ASN A 199 5.14 10.71 -18.20
N GLN A 200 4.50 11.45 -19.10
CA GLN A 200 3.63 12.54 -18.71
C GLN A 200 2.32 11.95 -18.18
N VAL A 201 1.92 12.34 -16.97
CA VAL A 201 0.65 11.95 -16.35
C VAL A 201 -0.24 13.17 -16.29
N THR A 202 -1.46 13.06 -16.82
CA THR A 202 -2.44 14.14 -16.81
C THR A 202 -3.71 13.70 -16.09
N ILE A 203 -4.22 14.54 -15.19
CA ILE A 203 -5.55 14.36 -14.59
C ILE A 203 -6.50 15.42 -15.14
N ARG A 204 -7.64 14.97 -15.65
CA ARG A 204 -8.74 15.83 -16.11
C ARG A 204 -9.94 15.67 -15.19
N CYS A 205 -10.50 16.77 -14.70
CA CYS A 205 -11.70 16.79 -13.84
C CYS A 205 -12.88 17.39 -14.59
N TYR A 206 -14.02 16.69 -14.55
CA TYR A 206 -15.26 17.05 -15.24
C TYR A 206 -16.39 17.24 -14.23
N ASP A 207 -17.23 18.25 -14.45
CA ASP A 207 -18.44 18.45 -13.64
C ASP A 207 -19.58 17.48 -14.04
N GLY A 208 -20.72 17.58 -13.33
CA GLY A 208 -21.91 16.77 -13.62
C GLY A 208 -22.55 17.00 -15.00
N ALA A 209 -22.19 18.09 -15.71
CA ALA A 209 -22.59 18.35 -17.09
C ALA A 209 -21.52 17.88 -18.10
N ASN A 210 -20.52 17.11 -17.63
CA ASN A 210 -19.40 16.60 -18.40
C ASN A 210 -18.51 17.69 -19.04
N ARG A 211 -18.48 18.89 -18.44
CA ARG A 211 -17.59 19.97 -18.87
C ARG A 211 -16.25 19.82 -18.16
N LEU A 212 -15.15 19.96 -18.90
CA LEU A 212 -13.81 19.99 -18.34
C LEU A 212 -13.65 21.24 -17.46
N ILE A 213 -13.36 21.05 -16.17
CA ILE A 213 -13.19 22.13 -15.18
C ILE A 213 -11.73 22.37 -14.86
N ALA A 214 -10.93 21.31 -14.79
CA ALA A 214 -9.51 21.42 -14.50
C ALA A 214 -8.74 20.32 -15.23
N GLU A 215 -7.54 20.66 -15.67
CA GLU A 215 -6.57 19.74 -16.26
C GLU A 215 -5.21 20.11 -15.70
N GLN A 216 -4.48 19.13 -15.16
CA GLN A 216 -3.10 19.32 -14.72
C GLN A 216 -2.25 18.12 -15.07
N SER A 217 -0.96 18.38 -15.29
CA SER A 217 0.02 17.34 -15.60
C SER A 217 1.20 17.34 -14.64
N SER A 218 1.81 16.18 -14.51
CA SER A 218 3.11 15.96 -13.87
C SER A 218 3.88 14.93 -14.69
N ARG A 219 5.11 14.63 -14.29
CA ARG A 219 5.96 13.64 -14.97
C ARG A 219 6.48 12.63 -13.95
N SER A 220 6.35 11.35 -14.25
CA SER A 220 7.07 10.30 -13.54
C SER A 220 8.51 10.22 -14.03
N SER A 221 9.43 9.89 -13.13
CA SER A 221 10.85 9.85 -13.44
C SER A 221 11.52 8.67 -12.77
N ALA A 222 12.61 8.16 -13.35
CA ALA A 222 13.40 7.09 -12.72
C ALA A 222 13.91 7.52 -11.33
N ALA A 223 14.25 8.80 -11.16
CA ALA A 223 14.72 9.37 -9.89
C ALA A 223 13.67 9.34 -8.77
N SER A 224 12.38 9.23 -9.12
CA SER A 224 11.26 9.10 -8.18
C SER A 224 10.62 7.71 -8.24
N ASP A 225 11.36 6.68 -8.67
CA ASP A 225 10.85 5.32 -8.89
C ASP A 225 9.58 5.29 -9.76
N TYR A 226 9.64 6.09 -10.84
CA TYR A 226 8.57 6.27 -11.82
C TYR A 226 7.23 6.68 -11.19
N THR A 227 7.28 7.34 -10.03
CA THR A 227 6.10 7.93 -9.41
C THR A 227 5.92 9.38 -9.84
N ALA A 228 4.66 9.82 -9.87
CA ALA A 228 4.29 11.21 -10.09
C ALA A 228 3.14 11.61 -9.15
N VAL A 229 3.13 12.87 -8.73
CA VAL A 229 1.98 13.49 -8.06
C VAL A 229 1.44 14.59 -8.96
N VAL A 230 0.19 14.45 -9.38
CA VAL A 230 -0.54 15.48 -10.14
C VAL A 230 -1.36 16.30 -9.15
N ALA A 231 -1.05 17.58 -9.01
CA ALA A 231 -1.78 18.50 -8.14
C ALA A 231 -2.81 19.30 -8.96
N VAL A 232 -4.08 18.93 -8.87
CA VAL A 232 -5.18 19.63 -9.52
C VAL A 232 -5.68 20.73 -8.60
N SER A 233 -5.82 21.94 -9.14
CA SER A 233 -6.33 23.12 -8.43
C SER A 233 -7.45 23.79 -9.22
N GLY A 234 -8.15 24.75 -8.62
CA GLY A 234 -9.24 25.49 -9.27
C GLY A 234 -10.59 24.78 -9.23
N LEU A 235 -10.71 23.74 -8.39
CA LEU A 235 -11.99 23.10 -8.10
C LEU A 235 -12.85 24.01 -7.21
N LYS A 236 -14.16 23.81 -7.25
CA LYS A 236 -15.12 24.52 -6.40
C LYS A 236 -15.29 23.76 -5.08
N PRO A 237 -15.51 24.45 -3.95
CA PRO A 237 -15.86 23.81 -2.69
C PRO A 237 -17.15 22.98 -2.77
N ASP A 238 -17.22 21.93 -1.96
CA ASP A 238 -18.36 21.01 -1.83
C ASP A 238 -18.94 20.59 -3.20
N SER A 239 -18.06 20.13 -4.08
CA SER A 239 -18.42 19.78 -5.45
C SER A 239 -17.83 18.43 -5.82
N GLU A 240 -18.63 17.60 -6.48
CA GLU A 240 -18.20 16.33 -7.04
C GLU A 240 -17.70 16.50 -8.48
N TYR A 241 -16.60 15.82 -8.80
CA TYR A 241 -16.02 15.74 -10.12
C TYR A 241 -15.78 14.29 -10.51
N ARG A 242 -16.11 13.95 -11.75
CA ARG A 242 -15.56 12.76 -12.40
C ARG A 242 -14.14 13.10 -12.84
N TYR A 243 -13.18 12.19 -12.70
CA TYR A 243 -11.84 12.42 -13.23
C TYR A 243 -11.36 11.31 -14.16
N GLU A 244 -10.44 11.67 -15.05
CA GLU A 244 -9.74 10.78 -15.98
C GLU A 244 -8.24 10.90 -15.76
N THR A 245 -7.54 9.77 -15.90
CA THR A 245 -6.07 9.72 -15.90
C THR A 245 -5.60 9.43 -17.32
N LEU A 246 -4.63 10.21 -17.80
CA LEU A 246 -3.98 10.00 -19.08
C LEU A 246 -2.49 9.80 -18.87
N ILE A 247 -1.90 8.86 -19.62
CA ILE A 247 -0.45 8.64 -19.66
C ILE A 247 0.01 8.88 -21.10
N ASP A 248 0.89 9.86 -21.29
CA ASP A 248 1.34 10.35 -22.60
C ASP A 248 0.18 10.67 -23.55
N GLY A 249 -0.91 11.23 -23.00
CA GLY A 249 -2.10 11.62 -23.76
C GLY A 249 -3.08 10.48 -24.05
N GLU A 250 -2.75 9.23 -23.69
CA GLU A 250 -3.68 8.10 -23.81
C GLU A 250 -4.48 7.90 -22.54
N LEU A 251 -5.80 7.72 -22.67
CA LEU A 251 -6.70 7.48 -21.54
C LEU A 251 -6.40 6.13 -20.90
N VAL A 252 -6.15 6.14 -19.58
CA VAL A 252 -6.07 4.91 -18.80
C VAL A 252 -7.47 4.38 -18.54
N LYS A 253 -7.72 3.13 -18.93
CA LYS A 253 -8.99 2.46 -18.68
C LYS A 253 -9.14 2.18 -17.17
N SER A 254 -10.33 2.46 -16.65
CA SER A 254 -10.72 2.14 -15.27
C SER A 254 -11.99 1.29 -15.33
N GLU A 255 -12.07 0.26 -14.48
CA GLU A 255 -13.26 -0.58 -14.35
C GLU A 255 -14.41 0.15 -13.63
N THR A 256 -14.05 1.11 -12.77
CA THR A 256 -15.00 1.92 -12.00
C THR A 256 -14.93 3.39 -12.40
N ALA A 257 -16.06 4.09 -12.21
CA ALA A 257 -16.13 5.52 -12.42
C ALA A 257 -15.37 6.25 -11.31
N LEU A 258 -14.26 6.89 -11.68
CA LEU A 258 -13.40 7.61 -10.75
C LEU A 258 -13.98 9.00 -10.41
N ARG A 259 -14.10 9.29 -9.11
CA ARG A 259 -14.69 10.53 -8.59
C ARG A 259 -13.86 11.14 -7.47
N VAL A 260 -13.95 12.46 -7.34
CA VAL A 260 -13.44 13.22 -6.21
C VAL A 260 -14.49 14.22 -5.78
N ARG A 261 -14.73 14.32 -4.47
CA ARG A 261 -15.54 15.39 -3.87
C ARG A 261 -14.64 16.32 -3.08
N THR A 262 -14.61 17.59 -3.44
CA THR A 262 -13.92 18.61 -2.65
C THR A 262 -14.64 18.87 -1.34
N TYR A 263 -13.89 19.24 -0.31
CA TYR A 263 -14.49 19.58 0.98
C TYR A 263 -15.24 20.92 0.92
N PRO A 264 -16.16 21.17 1.87
CA PRO A 264 -16.70 22.51 2.09
C PRO A 264 -15.60 23.51 2.42
N ARG A 265 -15.91 24.81 2.34
CA ARG A 265 -14.94 25.84 2.71
C ARG A 265 -14.55 25.67 4.18
N GLU A 266 -13.30 25.99 4.48
CA GLU A 266 -12.81 25.99 5.85
C GLU A 266 -13.73 26.82 6.77
N GLY A 267 -14.03 26.28 7.95
CA GLY A 267 -14.96 26.88 8.91
C GLY A 267 -16.44 26.61 8.64
N GLN A 268 -16.81 25.91 7.55
CA GLN A 268 -18.19 25.49 7.32
C GLN A 268 -18.48 24.14 7.96
N ALA A 269 -19.64 24.01 8.61
CA ALA A 269 -20.10 22.75 9.13
C ALA A 269 -20.44 21.76 8.00
N SER A 270 -20.06 20.50 8.17
CA SER A 270 -20.35 19.41 7.24
C SER A 270 -20.56 18.10 7.99
N ALA A 271 -21.29 17.18 7.36
CA ALA A 271 -21.20 15.76 7.69
C ALA A 271 -20.12 15.11 6.81
N PHE A 272 -19.42 14.11 7.35
CA PHE A 272 -18.47 13.29 6.60
C PHE A 272 -18.40 11.88 7.21
N ARG A 273 -17.99 10.91 6.40
CA ARG A 273 -17.70 9.52 6.76
C ARG A 273 -16.20 9.28 6.64
N MET A 274 -15.62 8.70 7.68
CA MET A 274 -14.19 8.48 7.75
C MET A 274 -13.88 7.06 8.18
N GLY A 275 -12.98 6.40 7.46
CA GLY A 275 -12.37 5.15 7.86
C GLY A 275 -11.09 5.39 8.64
N LEU A 276 -10.86 4.56 9.66
CA LEU A 276 -9.63 4.53 10.45
C LEU A 276 -9.12 3.09 10.43
N GLY A 277 -7.87 2.89 10.03
CA GLY A 277 -7.29 1.55 9.99
C GLY A 277 -5.78 1.56 9.97
N GLY A 278 -5.17 0.46 10.36
CA GLY A 278 -3.73 0.24 10.35
C GLY A 278 -3.45 -1.24 10.48
N CYS A 279 -2.19 -1.62 10.62
CA CYS A 279 -1.77 -3.02 10.74
C CYS A 279 -2.22 -3.90 9.56
N ALA A 280 -2.34 -3.31 8.37
CA ALA A 280 -2.74 -3.98 7.14
C ALA A 280 -1.58 -4.78 6.54
N GLY A 281 -1.06 -5.79 7.26
CA GLY A 281 -0.06 -6.70 6.72
C GLY A 281 -0.61 -7.53 5.56
N TYR A 282 0.16 -7.68 4.47
CA TYR A 282 -0.32 -8.41 3.29
C TYR A 282 -0.60 -9.88 3.60
N THR A 283 -1.84 -10.32 3.40
CA THR A 283 -2.26 -11.70 3.55
C THR A 283 -3.46 -11.91 2.63
N PRO A 284 -3.32 -12.64 1.49
CA PRO A 284 -4.32 -12.68 0.42
C PRO A 284 -5.75 -12.92 0.88
N ILE A 285 -5.94 -13.85 1.81
CA ILE A 285 -7.27 -14.21 2.33
C ILE A 285 -7.96 -13.05 3.07
N TYR A 286 -7.22 -12.03 3.53
CA TYR A 286 -7.75 -10.86 4.25
C TYR A 286 -7.90 -9.62 3.37
N GLU A 287 -7.42 -9.64 2.13
CA GLU A 287 -7.44 -8.49 1.21
C GLU A 287 -8.85 -8.05 0.82
N ARG A 288 -9.85 -8.93 0.95
CA ARG A 288 -11.28 -8.58 0.82
C ARG A 288 -11.72 -7.43 1.74
N MET A 289 -10.95 -7.12 2.79
CA MET A 289 -11.21 -5.97 3.65
C MET A 289 -11.25 -4.66 2.85
N TRP A 290 -10.46 -4.50 1.78
CA TRP A 290 -10.48 -3.29 0.96
C TRP A 290 -11.79 -3.14 0.19
N SER A 291 -12.35 -4.24 -0.32
CA SER A 291 -13.69 -4.23 -0.91
C SER A 291 -14.76 -3.86 0.12
N THR A 292 -14.57 -4.26 1.38
CA THR A 292 -15.48 -3.87 2.48
C THR A 292 -15.36 -2.38 2.75
N VAL A 293 -14.15 -1.85 2.88
CA VAL A 293 -13.89 -0.41 3.07
C VAL A 293 -14.50 0.41 1.93
N ALA A 294 -14.27 0.02 0.67
CA ALA A 294 -14.83 0.68 -0.51
C ALA A 294 -16.38 0.68 -0.52
N SER A 295 -17.03 -0.33 0.07
CA SER A 295 -18.50 -0.40 0.14
C SER A 295 -19.14 0.60 1.10
N HIS A 296 -18.35 1.29 1.94
CA HIS A 296 -18.85 2.22 2.93
C HIS A 296 -18.96 3.68 2.46
N ASP A 297 -18.56 3.99 1.21
CA ASP A 297 -18.65 5.34 0.60
C ASP A 297 -18.06 6.43 1.53
N LEU A 298 -16.77 6.26 1.83
CA LEU A 298 -16.02 7.10 2.77
C LEU A 298 -15.50 8.37 2.08
N ASP A 299 -15.58 9.52 2.77
CA ASP A 299 -14.98 10.78 2.31
C ASP A 299 -13.45 10.82 2.52
N ALA A 300 -12.94 10.00 3.45
CA ALA A 300 -11.52 9.85 3.74
C ALA A 300 -11.22 8.51 4.44
N MET A 301 -9.99 8.03 4.28
CA MET A 301 -9.42 6.92 5.03
C MET A 301 -8.10 7.37 5.66
N LEU A 302 -7.96 7.21 6.98
CA LEU A 302 -6.69 7.41 7.67
C LEU A 302 -6.01 6.06 7.91
N MET A 303 -4.86 5.87 7.26
CA MET A 303 -3.99 4.73 7.44
C MET A 303 -2.97 5.03 8.54
N LEU A 304 -3.23 4.53 9.75
CA LEU A 304 -2.56 4.91 11.00
C LEU A 304 -1.16 4.32 11.20
N GLY A 305 -0.71 3.43 10.31
CA GLY A 305 0.60 2.80 10.38
C GLY A 305 0.55 1.31 10.07
N ASP A 306 1.73 0.69 9.98
CA ASP A 306 1.89 -0.75 9.75
C ASP A 306 1.16 -1.26 8.50
N ASN A 307 1.31 -0.52 7.40
CA ASN A 307 0.58 -0.79 6.16
C ASN A 307 1.27 -1.82 5.25
N VAL A 308 2.56 -2.10 5.47
CA VAL A 308 3.39 -2.88 4.53
C VAL A 308 4.26 -3.94 5.21
N TYR A 309 4.80 -3.66 6.42
CA TYR A 309 5.66 -4.59 7.19
C TYR A 309 6.98 -4.98 6.51
N LEU A 310 7.83 -3.95 6.30
CA LEU A 310 9.19 -4.11 5.77
C LEU A 310 10.09 -4.80 6.80
N ASP A 311 10.12 -4.26 8.02
CA ASP A 311 10.74 -4.84 9.22
C ASP A 311 12.21 -5.29 9.07
N LEU A 312 12.93 -4.67 8.13
CA LEU A 312 14.38 -4.79 7.92
C LEU A 312 14.93 -3.44 7.40
N PRO A 313 14.97 -2.38 8.23
CA PRO A 313 15.29 -1.02 7.81
C PRO A 313 16.70 -0.89 7.21
N GLU A 314 17.64 -1.73 7.64
CA GLU A 314 19.04 -1.71 7.18
C GLU A 314 19.23 -2.17 5.72
N MET A 315 18.20 -2.75 5.09
CA MET A 315 18.26 -3.28 3.73
C MET A 315 17.25 -2.60 2.79
N PRO A 316 17.44 -1.30 2.48
CA PRO A 316 16.68 -0.66 1.41
C PRO A 316 16.98 -1.31 0.05
N GLY A 317 16.13 -1.05 -0.93
CA GLY A 317 16.24 -1.60 -2.28
C GLY A 317 15.34 -2.82 -2.48
N ALA A 318 15.86 -3.86 -3.15
CA ALA A 318 15.03 -4.94 -3.69
C ALA A 318 14.11 -5.64 -2.66
N PHE A 319 14.56 -5.80 -1.41
CA PHE A 319 13.73 -6.37 -0.36
C PHE A 319 12.53 -5.47 0.01
N HIS A 320 12.77 -4.15 0.11
CA HIS A 320 11.72 -3.17 0.40
C HIS A 320 10.77 -3.02 -0.78
N ASP A 321 11.32 -2.95 -1.99
CA ASP A 321 10.58 -2.89 -3.25
C ASP A 321 9.63 -4.08 -3.38
N TYR A 322 10.13 -5.30 -3.17
CA TYR A 322 9.31 -6.52 -3.20
C TYR A 322 8.11 -6.39 -2.26
N THR A 323 8.40 -6.02 -1.02
CA THR A 323 7.41 -5.96 0.06
C THR A 323 6.37 -4.86 -0.18
N TYR A 324 6.81 -3.67 -0.62
CA TYR A 324 5.95 -2.55 -0.95
C TYR A 324 5.06 -2.84 -2.17
N TYR A 325 5.66 -3.29 -3.26
CA TYR A 325 4.93 -3.56 -4.50
C TYR A 325 3.96 -4.74 -4.37
N ARG A 326 4.21 -5.71 -3.49
CA ARG A 326 3.26 -6.81 -3.21
C ARG A 326 1.88 -6.27 -2.78
N ARG A 327 1.87 -5.28 -1.89
CA ARG A 327 0.66 -4.60 -1.43
C ARG A 327 0.07 -3.73 -2.55
N GLN A 328 0.90 -2.89 -3.18
CA GLN A 328 0.43 -1.86 -4.12
C GLN A 328 -0.07 -2.43 -5.45
N SER A 329 0.45 -3.58 -5.88
CA SER A 329 0.01 -4.27 -7.09
C SER A 329 -1.25 -5.11 -6.89
N ASN A 330 -1.75 -5.27 -5.65
CA ASN A 330 -2.97 -6.02 -5.42
C ASN A 330 -4.19 -5.25 -5.96
N PRO A 331 -4.99 -5.81 -6.89
CA PRO A 331 -6.22 -5.19 -7.37
C PRO A 331 -7.20 -4.80 -6.26
N ASP A 332 -7.29 -5.58 -5.17
CA ASP A 332 -8.18 -5.24 -4.05
C ASP A 332 -7.77 -3.94 -3.35
N PHE A 333 -6.46 -3.67 -3.24
CA PHE A 333 -5.96 -2.45 -2.61
C PHE A 333 -6.20 -1.20 -3.47
N ARG A 334 -6.37 -1.36 -4.79
CA ARG A 334 -6.60 -0.27 -5.74
C ARG A 334 -8.05 0.23 -5.79
N LYS A 335 -8.97 -0.41 -5.05
CA LYS A 335 -10.42 -0.14 -5.09
C LYS A 335 -10.84 1.15 -4.41
#